data_AF-A0A955SXK2-F1
#
_entry.id   AF-A0A955SXK2-F1
#
_cell.length_a   1.000
_cell.length_b   1.000
_cell.length_c   1.000
_cell.angle_alpha   90.00
_cell.angle_beta   90.00
_cell.angle_gamma   90.00
#
_symmetry.space_group_name_H-M   'P 1'
#
loop_
_entity.id
_entity.type
_entity.pdbx_description
1 polymer ?
#
loop_
_entity_poly.entity_id
_entity_poly.type
_entity_poly.pdbx_seq_one_letter_code
_entity_poly.pdbx_strand_id
1 'polypeptide(L)'
;IASMDCCNTCLGGELLGDKKIAGRGYDRFRRFFDLVAENGTIFEFNSPGYSRVTLHALHTLREHVQDPKTRLRARLLADRLGLGLALRIHPEVGRLAGPYSRAYHRTLIYSTTPYAEILADWIDKGVISEWVGKIAERESPIGEIRETAIADWKLGLTTFMGRSFSMGLASREVSRQTNPLVIQVERHEKETTGLVCSRYLIDDFESDSFFDQGKFFGVQEGARAIAVYAPRGAESPDSFAPASRHQFGNAKAALVWLESSNVGKIWTEHGEIENLPLDLDLSETLVVETGPVFIGIKPLARTELGHDSPIRLEKREGRLYFEIHNYLGPEKVFWELDRGSRFYQGQPFCAFYVEVAESSDYANGLEFLREIDQTDFTREIEQPFTSYRDDAERKLRLEATRDGVPLGLEVDLMKWELKSRWTSRGVETWPMLESPWAVQSASGKIEVGSATLTCPDQPALLVGNPEKQTWTVQYYGKPGPLTFEVPTGSVSFDRMTPGWILWDRGEVTVEAMEGWEGPTLVGGRLEKND
;
A
#
# COMPACT_ATOMS: atom_id res chain seq x y z
N ILE A 1 7.58 -15.91 0.98
CA ILE A 1 8.59 -16.89 0.44
C ILE A 1 9.92 -16.77 1.17
N ALA A 2 10.51 -15.57 1.29
CA ALA A 2 11.80 -15.39 1.97
C ALA A 2 11.82 -15.82 3.45
N SER A 3 10.80 -15.45 4.23
CA SER A 3 10.64 -15.84 5.64
C SER A 3 10.60 -17.35 5.84
N MET A 4 9.87 -18.07 5.01
CA MET A 4 9.81 -19.55 5.04
C MET A 4 11.15 -20.20 4.69
N ASP A 5 11.87 -19.72 3.65
CA ASP A 5 13.21 -20.25 3.34
C ASP A 5 14.17 -20.04 4.52
N CYS A 6 14.15 -18.85 5.14
CA CYS A 6 14.97 -18.56 6.31
C CYS A 6 14.61 -19.50 7.47
N CYS A 7 13.31 -19.62 7.80
CA CYS A 7 12.82 -20.51 8.85
C CYS A 7 13.28 -21.96 8.63
N ASN A 8 13.01 -22.51 7.44
CA ASN A 8 13.35 -23.89 7.10
C ASN A 8 14.85 -24.16 7.12
N THR A 9 15.67 -23.20 6.68
CA THR A 9 17.13 -23.39 6.62
C THR A 9 17.82 -23.18 7.97
N CYS A 10 17.33 -22.27 8.82
CA CYS A 10 17.76 -22.19 10.21
C CYS A 10 17.45 -23.49 10.95
N LEU A 11 16.16 -23.84 11.04
CA LEU A 11 15.69 -24.96 11.86
C LEU A 11 16.11 -26.31 11.29
N GLY A 12 16.07 -26.47 9.97
CA GLY A 12 16.52 -27.70 9.31
C GLY A 12 18.02 -27.93 9.50
N GLY A 13 18.84 -26.87 9.47
CA GLY A 13 20.27 -26.97 9.75
C GLY A 13 20.55 -27.37 11.19
N GLU A 14 19.88 -26.74 12.17
CA GLU A 14 20.01 -27.10 13.59
C GLU A 14 19.56 -28.53 13.87
N LEU A 15 18.40 -28.95 13.34
CA LEU A 15 17.85 -30.28 13.52
C LEU A 15 18.76 -31.39 12.98
N LEU A 16 19.41 -31.14 11.84
CA LEU A 16 20.32 -32.10 11.19
C LEU A 16 21.76 -32.02 11.72
N GLY A 17 22.06 -31.05 12.59
CA GLY A 17 23.44 -30.76 13.02
C GLY A 17 24.32 -30.19 11.90
N ASP A 18 23.74 -29.73 10.79
CA ASP A 18 24.46 -29.12 9.67
C ASP A 18 24.67 -27.62 9.91
N LYS A 19 25.84 -27.30 10.47
CA LYS A 19 26.25 -25.91 10.77
C LYS A 19 26.31 -25.02 9.53
N LYS A 20 26.57 -25.57 8.34
CA LYS A 20 26.66 -24.78 7.10
C LYS A 20 25.28 -24.36 6.64
N ILE A 21 24.30 -25.26 6.70
CA ILE A 21 22.90 -24.96 6.38
C ILE A 21 22.32 -23.96 7.39
N ALA A 22 22.53 -24.20 8.69
CA ALA A 22 22.09 -23.28 9.75
C ALA A 22 22.69 -21.88 9.57
N GLY A 23 24.02 -21.80 9.35
CA GLY A 23 24.71 -20.53 9.11
C GLY A 23 24.18 -19.76 7.89
N ARG A 24 23.90 -20.45 6.77
CA ARG A 24 23.22 -19.83 5.61
C ARG A 24 21.86 -19.26 6.02
N GLY A 25 21.09 -19.97 6.83
CA GLY A 25 19.80 -19.53 7.34
C GLY A 25 19.92 -18.23 8.13
N TYR A 26 20.82 -18.18 9.12
CA TYR A 26 21.06 -16.99 9.95
C TYR A 26 21.49 -15.78 9.10
N ASP A 27 22.43 -15.99 8.18
CA ASP A 27 22.94 -14.92 7.31
C ASP A 27 21.88 -14.40 6.34
N ARG A 28 21.04 -15.30 5.80
CA ARG A 28 19.93 -14.90 4.94
C ARG A 28 18.86 -14.16 5.73
N PHE A 29 18.53 -14.62 6.93
CA PHE A 29 17.55 -13.98 7.78
C PHE A 29 18.00 -12.60 8.24
N ARG A 30 19.27 -12.44 8.62
CA ARG A 30 19.87 -11.15 8.93
C ARG A 30 19.72 -10.18 7.75
N ARG A 31 20.08 -10.58 6.53
CA ARG A 31 19.91 -9.71 5.34
C ARG A 31 18.45 -9.36 5.06
N PHE A 32 17.53 -10.30 5.30
CA PHE A 32 16.10 -10.03 5.15
C PHE A 32 15.61 -9.03 6.20
N PHE A 33 16.05 -9.16 7.45
CA PHE A 33 15.79 -8.21 8.53
C PHE A 33 16.34 -6.83 8.21
N ASP A 34 17.61 -6.74 7.79
CA ASP A 34 18.29 -5.48 7.43
C ASP A 34 17.53 -4.78 6.29
N LEU A 35 17.12 -5.52 5.25
CA LEU A 35 16.33 -4.98 4.15
C LEU A 35 15.00 -4.36 4.62
N VAL A 36 14.29 -5.01 5.54
CA VAL A 36 13.02 -4.48 6.08
C VAL A 36 13.28 -3.30 7.00
N ALA A 37 14.35 -3.33 7.80
CA ALA A 37 14.74 -2.20 8.64
C ALA A 37 15.10 -0.95 7.80
N GLU A 38 15.70 -1.13 6.62
CA GLU A 38 16.07 -0.04 5.71
C GLU A 38 14.90 0.49 4.87
N ASN A 39 13.82 -0.27 4.72
CA ASN A 39 12.69 0.12 3.85
C ASN A 39 11.38 0.37 4.60
N GLY A 40 11.08 -0.37 5.68
CA GLY A 40 9.83 -0.28 6.44
C GLY A 40 9.04 -1.58 6.43
N THR A 41 8.70 -2.11 5.26
CA THR A 41 7.91 -3.34 5.14
C THR A 41 8.47 -4.31 4.10
N ILE A 42 7.79 -5.45 3.92
CA ILE A 42 8.16 -6.49 2.96
C ILE A 42 7.47 -6.30 1.62
N PHE A 43 8.01 -6.93 0.58
CA PHE A 43 7.40 -7.01 -0.76
C PHE A 43 5.96 -7.56 -0.75
N GLU A 44 5.64 -8.47 0.17
CA GLU A 44 4.29 -9.05 0.33
C GLU A 44 3.40 -8.15 1.22
N PHE A 45 3.49 -6.83 1.04
CA PHE A 45 2.79 -5.83 1.86
C PHE A 45 1.27 -6.02 1.82
N ASN A 46 0.65 -5.84 2.99
CA ASN A 46 -0.80 -5.91 3.21
C ASN A 46 -1.50 -7.14 2.61
N SER A 47 -0.78 -8.20 2.26
CA SER A 47 -1.36 -9.37 1.62
C SER A 47 -2.08 -10.24 2.66
N PRO A 48 -3.43 -10.29 2.68
CA PRO A 48 -4.13 -10.91 3.81
C PRO A 48 -3.81 -12.41 3.95
N GLY A 49 -3.53 -13.08 2.83
CA GLY A 49 -3.08 -14.47 2.83
C GLY A 49 -1.61 -14.63 3.26
N TYR A 50 -0.71 -13.78 2.75
CA TYR A 50 0.73 -13.95 2.96
C TYR A 50 1.26 -13.37 4.26
N SER A 51 0.56 -12.41 4.87
CA SER A 51 0.89 -11.98 6.23
C SER A 51 0.75 -13.14 7.22
N ARG A 52 -0.30 -13.98 7.10
CA ARG A 52 -0.46 -15.17 7.95
C ARG A 52 0.69 -16.15 7.80
N VAL A 53 1.07 -16.46 6.56
CA VAL A 53 2.21 -17.34 6.25
C VAL A 53 3.52 -16.78 6.81
N THR A 54 3.72 -15.47 6.67
CA THR A 54 4.95 -14.80 7.09
C THR A 54 5.07 -14.75 8.61
N LEU A 55 4.03 -14.31 9.32
CA LEU A 55 4.02 -14.23 10.78
C LEU A 55 4.10 -15.61 11.42
N HIS A 56 3.46 -16.63 10.83
CA HIS A 56 3.63 -18.01 11.29
C HIS A 56 5.09 -18.47 11.17
N ALA A 57 5.76 -18.24 10.03
CA ALA A 57 7.17 -18.60 9.87
C ALA A 57 8.09 -17.87 10.85
N LEU A 58 7.82 -16.59 11.15
CA LEU A 58 8.58 -15.81 12.11
C LEU A 58 8.38 -16.31 13.54
N HIS A 59 7.14 -16.63 13.92
CA HIS A 59 6.82 -17.22 15.22
C HIS A 59 7.50 -18.59 15.38
N THR A 60 7.34 -19.49 14.41
CA THR A 60 8.00 -20.81 14.42
C THR A 60 9.53 -20.67 14.53
N LEU A 61 10.13 -19.74 13.79
CA LEU A 61 11.57 -19.47 13.91
C LEU A 61 11.93 -19.00 15.32
N ARG A 62 11.18 -18.07 15.90
CA ARG A 62 11.42 -17.56 17.25
C ARG A 62 11.34 -18.65 18.32
N GLU A 63 10.32 -19.51 18.27
CA GLU A 63 10.10 -20.54 19.30
C GLU A 63 11.16 -21.65 19.28
N HIS A 64 11.73 -21.95 18.11
CA HIS A 64 12.54 -23.16 17.95
C HIS A 64 14.02 -22.92 17.67
N VAL A 65 14.41 -21.75 17.14
CA VAL A 65 15.82 -21.49 16.81
C VAL A 65 16.67 -21.40 18.06
N GLN A 66 17.86 -22.00 18.05
CA GLN A 66 18.81 -21.95 19.15
C GLN A 66 19.66 -20.67 19.13
N ASP A 67 19.92 -20.10 17.95
CA ASP A 67 20.67 -18.83 17.83
C ASP A 67 19.88 -17.63 18.42
N PRO A 68 20.34 -17.02 19.53
CA PRO A 68 19.59 -15.98 20.24
C PRO A 68 19.42 -14.70 19.42
N LYS A 69 20.39 -14.37 18.55
CA LYS A 69 20.32 -13.18 17.69
C LYS A 69 19.23 -13.34 16.63
N THR A 70 19.14 -14.52 16.03
CA THR A 70 18.08 -14.88 15.07
C THR A 70 16.72 -14.88 15.75
N ARG A 71 16.64 -15.41 16.98
CA ARG A 71 15.41 -15.39 17.79
C ARG A 71 14.88 -13.97 18.01
N LEU A 72 15.72 -13.04 18.47
CA LEU A 72 15.29 -11.66 18.72
C LEU A 72 14.97 -10.91 17.41
N ARG A 73 15.73 -11.11 16.33
CA ARG A 73 15.36 -10.58 14.99
C ARG A 73 13.97 -11.04 14.55
N ALA A 74 13.63 -12.30 14.81
CA ALA A 74 12.32 -12.85 14.46
C ALA A 74 11.20 -12.16 15.24
N ARG A 75 11.41 -11.87 16.53
CA ARG A 75 10.46 -11.09 17.34
C ARG A 75 10.30 -9.66 16.83
N LEU A 76 11.41 -8.93 16.68
CA LEU A 76 11.39 -7.54 16.21
C LEU A 76 10.70 -7.42 14.84
N LEU A 77 11.00 -8.33 13.92
CA LEU A 77 10.38 -8.34 12.60
C LEU A 77 8.90 -8.72 12.64
N ALA A 78 8.50 -9.69 13.48
CA ALA A 78 7.09 -10.05 13.65
C ALA A 78 6.28 -8.86 14.16
N ASP A 79 6.78 -8.16 15.17
CA ASP A 79 6.15 -6.97 15.72
C ASP A 79 6.09 -5.84 14.70
N ARG A 80 7.17 -5.62 13.93
CA ARG A 80 7.21 -4.57 12.92
C ARG A 80 6.18 -4.79 11.81
N LEU A 81 6.05 -6.03 11.33
CA LEU A 81 5.04 -6.40 10.33
C LEU A 81 3.63 -6.38 10.94
N GLY A 82 3.48 -6.82 12.19
CA GLY A 82 2.24 -6.73 12.96
C GLY A 82 1.75 -5.29 13.09
N LEU A 83 2.64 -4.35 13.41
CA LEU A 83 2.34 -2.92 13.47
C LEU A 83 1.82 -2.38 12.13
N GLY A 84 2.49 -2.71 11.02
CA GLY A 84 2.07 -2.27 9.69
C GLY A 84 0.65 -2.73 9.33
N LEU A 85 0.24 -3.90 9.83
CA LEU A 85 -1.12 -4.42 9.71
C LEU A 85 -2.08 -3.71 10.68
N ALA A 86 -1.70 -3.56 11.96
CA ALA A 86 -2.51 -2.91 12.98
C ALA A 86 -2.88 -1.46 12.62
N LEU A 87 -1.93 -0.71 12.04
CA LEU A 87 -2.18 0.63 11.53
C LEU A 87 -3.21 0.64 10.39
N ARG A 88 -3.29 -0.45 9.61
CA ARG A 88 -4.14 -0.58 8.43
C ARG A 88 -5.42 -1.38 8.65
N ILE A 89 -5.73 -1.80 9.87
CA ILE A 89 -7.06 -2.32 10.17
C ILE A 89 -7.97 -1.13 10.44
N HIS A 90 -9.00 -0.97 9.63
CA HIS A 90 -10.00 0.06 9.86
C HIS A 90 -10.87 -0.37 11.06
N PRO A 91 -11.00 0.42 12.15
CA PRO A 91 -11.64 -0.04 13.38
C PRO A 91 -13.09 -0.49 13.21
N GLU A 92 -13.93 0.34 12.56
CA GLU A 92 -15.35 0.02 12.38
C GLU A 92 -15.57 -1.19 11.47
N VAL A 93 -14.75 -1.30 10.44
CA VAL A 93 -14.87 -2.31 9.39
C VAL A 93 -14.19 -3.62 9.79
N GLY A 94 -13.19 -3.57 10.67
CA GLY A 94 -12.39 -4.72 11.10
C GLY A 94 -11.58 -5.38 9.98
N ARG A 95 -11.50 -4.77 8.79
CA ARG A 95 -10.79 -5.30 7.62
C ARG A 95 -9.46 -4.58 7.43
N LEU A 96 -8.51 -5.31 6.84
CA LEU A 96 -7.22 -4.75 6.44
C LEU A 96 -7.42 -3.88 5.20
N ALA A 97 -7.10 -2.59 5.30
CA ALA A 97 -7.10 -1.64 4.21
C ALA A 97 -6.03 -1.96 3.16
N GLY A 98 -6.30 -1.57 1.91
CA GLY A 98 -5.34 -1.65 0.82
C GLY A 98 -4.23 -0.59 0.92
N PRO A 99 -3.34 -0.53 -0.07
CA PRO A 99 -3.27 -1.39 -1.26
C PRO A 99 -2.79 -2.81 -0.89
N TYR A 100 -2.98 -3.79 -1.78
CA TYR A 100 -2.51 -5.17 -1.53
C TYR A 100 -1.48 -5.60 -2.55
N SER A 101 -0.32 -6.11 -2.12
CA SER A 101 0.64 -6.75 -3.04
C SER A 101 0.00 -7.95 -3.74
N ARG A 102 -0.90 -8.64 -3.01
CA ARG A 102 -1.65 -9.82 -3.43
C ARG A 102 -2.93 -9.97 -2.60
N ALA A 103 -4.06 -10.09 -3.27
CA ALA A 103 -5.30 -10.53 -2.63
C ALA A 103 -6.09 -11.42 -3.59
N TYR A 104 -6.70 -12.47 -3.06
CA TYR A 104 -7.55 -13.37 -3.82
C TYR A 104 -9.00 -12.89 -3.76
N HIS A 105 -9.82 -13.25 -4.76
CA HIS A 105 -11.20 -12.79 -4.84
C HIS A 105 -11.98 -12.99 -3.54
N ARG A 106 -11.89 -14.18 -2.90
CA ARG A 106 -12.54 -14.47 -1.60
C ARG A 106 -12.16 -13.51 -0.47
N THR A 107 -10.91 -13.06 -0.47
CA THR A 107 -10.38 -12.10 0.48
C THR A 107 -10.90 -10.69 0.18
N LEU A 108 -11.02 -10.33 -1.10
CA LEU A 108 -11.57 -9.07 -1.55
C LEU A 108 -13.06 -8.95 -1.23
N ILE A 109 -13.85 -10.01 -1.42
CA ILE A 109 -15.29 -10.03 -1.09
C ILE A 109 -15.56 -10.35 0.40
N TYR A 110 -14.53 -10.31 1.24
CA TYR A 110 -14.65 -10.40 2.71
C TYR A 110 -15.32 -11.67 3.26
N SER A 111 -15.27 -12.76 2.50
CA SER A 111 -15.78 -14.10 2.90
C SER A 111 -14.88 -14.82 3.94
N THR A 112 -13.92 -14.11 4.53
CA THR A 112 -12.96 -14.64 5.51
C THR A 112 -13.14 -13.94 6.85
N THR A 113 -12.58 -14.51 7.92
CA THR A 113 -12.51 -13.89 9.26
C THR A 113 -12.04 -12.43 9.18
N PRO A 114 -12.68 -11.48 9.90
CA PRO A 114 -12.19 -10.11 10.04
C PRO A 114 -10.73 -10.08 10.47
N TYR A 115 -9.99 -9.10 9.96
CA TYR A 115 -8.55 -9.02 10.20
C TYR A 115 -8.22 -8.54 11.62
N ALA A 116 -9.13 -7.79 12.25
CA ALA A 116 -9.07 -7.44 13.67
C ALA A 116 -9.03 -8.70 14.57
N GLU A 117 -9.88 -9.69 14.30
CA GLU A 117 -9.89 -10.96 15.05
C GLU A 117 -8.60 -11.77 14.82
N ILE A 118 -8.08 -11.77 13.59
CA ILE A 118 -6.80 -12.42 13.28
C ILE A 118 -5.65 -11.75 14.04
N LEU A 119 -5.64 -10.42 14.12
CA LEU A 119 -4.64 -9.68 14.89
C LEU A 119 -4.73 -10.00 16.39
N ALA A 120 -5.94 -10.04 16.95
CA ALA A 120 -6.16 -10.41 18.35
C ALA A 120 -5.64 -11.83 18.64
N ASP A 121 -5.96 -12.81 17.78
CA ASP A 121 -5.45 -14.19 17.90
C ASP A 121 -3.91 -14.26 17.88
N TRP A 122 -3.25 -13.43 17.07
CA TRP A 122 -1.80 -13.36 17.06
C TRP A 122 -1.21 -12.76 18.33
N ILE A 123 -1.87 -11.77 18.93
CA ILE A 123 -1.44 -11.18 20.20
C ILE A 123 -1.62 -12.21 21.31
N ASP A 124 -2.77 -12.86 21.39
CA ASP A 124 -3.08 -13.87 22.42
C ASP A 124 -2.12 -15.07 22.38
N LYS A 125 -1.73 -15.51 21.18
CA LYS A 125 -0.73 -16.58 20.98
C LYS A 125 0.71 -16.10 21.13
N GLY A 126 0.90 -14.81 21.42
CA GLY A 126 2.21 -14.18 21.52
C GLY A 126 3.00 -14.22 20.21
N VAL A 127 2.36 -14.39 19.04
CA VAL A 127 2.99 -14.28 17.71
C VAL A 127 3.53 -12.87 17.51
N ILE A 128 2.74 -11.88 17.93
CA ILE A 128 3.08 -10.46 17.98
C ILE A 128 2.99 -10.00 19.44
N SER A 129 3.80 -9.00 19.82
CA SER A 129 3.74 -8.38 21.15
C SER A 129 2.40 -7.70 21.46
N GLU A 130 2.00 -7.75 22.74
CA GLU A 130 0.81 -7.07 23.25
C GLU A 130 0.80 -5.55 22.98
N TRP A 131 1.97 -4.90 23.01
CA TRP A 131 2.05 -3.46 22.73
C TRP A 131 1.52 -3.09 21.34
N VAL A 132 1.58 -3.98 20.36
CA VAL A 132 1.00 -3.74 19.02
C VAL A 132 -0.52 -3.66 19.09
N GLY A 133 -1.16 -4.46 19.95
CA GLY A 133 -2.60 -4.40 20.21
C GLY A 133 -3.02 -3.03 20.77
N LYS A 134 -2.25 -2.50 21.72
CA LYS A 134 -2.49 -1.17 22.29
C LYS A 134 -2.48 -0.06 21.22
N ILE A 135 -1.72 -0.21 20.14
CA ILE A 135 -1.72 0.74 19.01
C ILE A 135 -2.93 0.54 18.09
N ALA A 136 -3.42 -0.69 17.95
CA ALA A 136 -4.64 -0.97 17.20
C ALA A 136 -5.89 -0.34 17.86
N GLU A 137 -5.89 -0.21 19.19
CA GLU A 137 -6.99 0.36 20.01
C GLU A 137 -7.00 1.91 20.10
N ARG A 138 -6.31 2.61 19.20
CA ARG A 138 -6.33 4.08 19.16
C ARG A 138 -7.75 4.64 18.93
N GLU A 139 -8.10 5.74 19.59
CA GLU A 139 -9.44 6.34 19.52
C GLU A 139 -9.75 6.91 18.14
N SER A 140 -8.77 7.56 17.48
CA SER A 140 -8.94 8.05 16.11
C SER A 140 -8.14 7.20 15.12
N PRO A 141 -8.80 6.50 14.19
CA PRO A 141 -8.11 5.85 13.08
C PRO A 141 -7.76 6.80 11.94
N ILE A 142 -8.22 8.04 11.97
CA ILE A 142 -8.13 8.97 10.84
C ILE A 142 -6.70 9.41 10.65
N GLY A 143 -6.18 9.21 9.44
CA GLY A 143 -4.82 9.60 9.12
C GLY A 143 -4.27 8.91 7.89
N GLU A 144 -3.16 9.45 7.42
CA GLU A 144 -2.40 8.89 6.31
C GLU A 144 -1.22 8.07 6.82
N ILE A 145 -1.04 6.89 6.24
CA ILE A 145 0.04 5.96 6.52
C ILE A 145 0.83 5.77 5.24
N ARG A 146 2.08 6.23 5.23
CA ARG A 146 3.02 6.09 4.11
C ARG A 146 4.13 5.15 4.50
N GLU A 147 4.44 4.18 3.65
CA GLU A 147 5.44 3.15 3.96
C GLU A 147 6.10 2.67 2.68
N THR A 148 7.36 2.25 2.77
CA THR A 148 8.10 1.73 1.61
C THR A 148 8.34 0.22 1.78
N ALA A 149 8.08 -0.54 0.73
CA ALA A 149 8.45 -1.96 0.69
C ALA A 149 9.87 -2.12 0.14
N ILE A 150 10.18 -1.47 -1.00
CA ILE A 150 11.50 -1.49 -1.62
C ILE A 150 11.74 -0.15 -2.36
N ALA A 151 12.58 0.72 -1.80
CA ALA A 151 12.88 2.05 -2.35
C ALA A 151 13.52 1.98 -3.75
N ASP A 152 14.48 1.08 -3.95
CA ASP A 152 15.16 0.87 -5.25
C ASP A 152 14.19 0.50 -6.37
N TRP A 153 13.07 -0.14 -6.03
CA TRP A 153 12.05 -0.54 -7.00
C TRP A 153 10.98 0.53 -7.17
N LYS A 154 11.11 1.65 -6.45
CA LYS A 154 10.12 2.73 -6.36
C LYS A 154 8.76 2.16 -5.88
N LEU A 155 8.80 1.27 -4.89
CA LEU A 155 7.64 0.54 -4.37
C LEU A 155 7.28 1.04 -2.97
N GLY A 156 6.39 2.04 -2.95
CA GLY A 156 5.79 2.63 -1.77
C GLY A 156 4.29 2.40 -1.74
N LEU A 157 3.71 2.60 -0.57
CA LEU A 157 2.29 2.41 -0.32
C LEU A 157 1.78 3.53 0.57
N THR A 158 0.66 4.12 0.17
CA THR A 158 -0.10 5.10 0.94
C THR A 158 -1.44 4.49 1.29
N THR A 159 -1.87 4.63 2.54
CA THR A 159 -3.21 4.27 3.00
C THR A 159 -3.76 5.44 3.78
N PHE A 160 -4.91 5.97 3.38
CA PHE A 160 -5.66 6.96 4.12
C PHE A 160 -6.86 6.30 4.78
N MET A 161 -7.04 6.58 6.06
CA MET A 161 -8.19 6.18 6.85
C MET A 161 -9.11 7.39 7.04
N GLY A 162 -10.33 7.29 6.52
CA GLY A 162 -11.44 8.21 6.78
C GLY A 162 -12.25 7.77 8.00
N ARG A 163 -13.44 8.35 8.19
CA ARG A 163 -14.37 7.92 9.25
C ARG A 163 -15.08 6.64 8.84
N SER A 164 -15.61 6.62 7.62
CA SER A 164 -16.43 5.51 7.11
C SER A 164 -15.77 4.76 5.94
N PHE A 165 -14.52 5.08 5.62
CA PHE A 165 -13.80 4.47 4.51
C PHE A 165 -12.30 4.37 4.73
N SER A 166 -11.65 3.54 3.92
CA SER A 166 -10.20 3.63 3.68
C SER A 166 -9.90 3.66 2.20
N MET A 167 -8.82 4.34 1.84
CA MET A 167 -8.32 4.39 0.47
C MET A 167 -6.83 4.12 0.47
N GLY A 168 -6.41 3.09 -0.25
CA GLY A 168 -5.01 2.71 -0.35
C GLY A 168 -4.52 2.63 -1.79
N LEU A 169 -3.33 3.17 -2.02
CA LEU A 169 -2.64 3.19 -3.29
C LEU A 169 -1.18 2.70 -3.16
N ALA A 170 -0.77 1.77 -4.01
CA ALA A 170 0.63 1.41 -4.21
C ALA A 170 1.23 2.25 -5.33
N SER A 171 2.47 2.72 -5.20
CA SER A 171 3.12 3.54 -6.24
C SER A 171 3.27 2.82 -7.57
N ARG A 172 3.30 1.49 -7.55
CA ARG A 172 3.34 0.60 -8.71
C ARG A 172 2.79 -0.79 -8.38
N GLU A 173 2.46 -1.56 -9.41
CA GLU A 173 2.15 -2.97 -9.26
C GLU A 173 3.40 -3.83 -9.08
N VAL A 174 3.24 -5.00 -8.44
CA VAL A 174 4.34 -5.98 -8.29
C VAL A 174 4.05 -7.31 -8.98
N SER A 175 2.79 -7.62 -9.23
CA SER A 175 2.34 -8.82 -9.94
C SER A 175 0.93 -8.61 -10.49
N ARG A 176 0.42 -9.57 -11.27
CA ARG A 176 -0.98 -9.60 -11.71
C ARG A 176 -2.00 -9.77 -10.58
N GLN A 177 -1.54 -10.07 -9.37
CA GLN A 177 -2.40 -10.21 -8.18
C GLN A 177 -2.43 -8.95 -7.34
N THR A 178 -1.64 -7.94 -7.71
CA THR A 178 -1.61 -6.67 -7.02
C THR A 178 -2.94 -5.96 -7.19
N ASN A 179 -3.43 -5.40 -6.09
CA ASN A 179 -4.58 -4.51 -6.07
C ASN A 179 -4.00 -3.12 -5.74
N PRO A 180 -3.59 -2.37 -6.77
CA PRO A 180 -2.77 -1.18 -6.54
C PRO A 180 -3.59 -0.03 -5.99
N LEU A 181 -4.86 0.13 -6.38
CA LEU A 181 -5.80 1.05 -5.76
C LEU A 181 -7.01 0.28 -5.22
N VAL A 182 -7.31 0.50 -3.94
CA VAL A 182 -8.43 -0.11 -3.23
C VAL A 182 -9.12 0.94 -2.36
N ILE A 183 -10.43 1.06 -2.49
CA ILE A 183 -11.28 1.86 -1.61
C ILE A 183 -12.22 0.90 -0.90
N GLN A 184 -12.19 0.94 0.43
CA GLN A 184 -13.09 0.17 1.27
C GLN A 184 -14.07 1.12 1.92
N VAL A 185 -15.33 0.72 2.00
CA VAL A 185 -16.39 1.53 2.59
C VAL A 185 -17.15 0.70 3.61
N GLU A 186 -17.44 1.31 4.76
CA GLU A 186 -18.34 0.77 5.77
C GLU A 186 -19.73 0.48 5.18
N ARG A 187 -20.36 -0.60 5.63
CA ARG A 187 -21.78 -0.86 5.36
C ARG A 187 -22.55 -0.73 6.67
N HIS A 188 -23.49 0.19 6.70
CA HIS A 188 -24.59 0.08 7.66
C HIS A 188 -25.45 -1.13 7.22
N GLU A 189 -25.75 -2.03 8.16
CA GLU A 189 -26.73 -3.14 8.02
C GLU A 189 -26.28 -4.48 7.37
N LYS A 190 -25.01 -4.67 6.96
CA LYS A 190 -24.51 -5.97 6.45
C LYS A 190 -23.14 -6.36 7.04
N GLU A 191 -22.88 -7.66 7.18
CA GLU A 191 -21.61 -8.23 7.70
C GLU A 191 -20.38 -8.05 6.78
N THR A 192 -20.55 -7.49 5.57
CA THR A 192 -19.46 -7.30 4.60
C THR A 192 -19.26 -5.82 4.31
N THR A 193 -18.14 -5.43 3.68
CA THR A 193 -17.84 -4.03 3.34
C THR A 193 -17.91 -3.77 1.85
N GLY A 194 -18.21 -2.52 1.48
CA GLY A 194 -18.12 -2.09 0.09
C GLY A 194 -16.67 -2.09 -0.37
N LEU A 195 -16.40 -2.67 -1.53
CA LEU A 195 -15.08 -2.67 -2.13
C LEU A 195 -15.11 -2.10 -3.54
N VAL A 196 -14.25 -1.12 -3.76
CA VAL A 196 -13.91 -0.61 -5.08
C VAL A 196 -12.44 -0.86 -5.32
N CYS A 197 -12.07 -1.40 -6.48
CA CYS A 197 -10.67 -1.59 -6.83
C CYS A 197 -10.41 -1.27 -8.29
N SER A 198 -9.18 -0.86 -8.58
CA SER A 198 -8.77 -0.62 -9.97
C SER A 198 -8.22 -1.89 -10.61
N ARG A 199 -8.39 -2.01 -11.92
CA ARG A 199 -7.84 -3.07 -12.78
C ARG A 199 -7.52 -2.54 -14.15
N TYR A 200 -6.59 -3.18 -14.83
CA TYR A 200 -6.60 -3.20 -16.28
C TYR A 200 -7.11 -4.55 -16.78
N LEU A 201 -7.99 -4.50 -17.78
CA LEU A 201 -8.69 -5.65 -18.36
C LEU A 201 -8.43 -5.71 -19.86
N ILE A 202 -8.14 -6.91 -20.36
CA ILE A 202 -8.06 -7.28 -21.77
C ILE A 202 -9.10 -8.39 -22.00
N ASP A 203 -9.97 -8.17 -22.99
CA ASP A 203 -11.07 -9.08 -23.37
C ASP A 203 -11.95 -9.57 -22.21
N ASP A 204 -12.10 -8.72 -21.18
CA ASP A 204 -12.92 -9.00 -19.99
C ASP A 204 -12.59 -10.36 -19.34
N PHE A 205 -11.34 -10.81 -19.42
CA PHE A 205 -10.94 -12.10 -18.86
C PHE A 205 -11.12 -12.10 -17.33
N GLU A 206 -12.26 -12.63 -16.89
CA GLU A 206 -12.56 -12.88 -15.48
C GLU A 206 -12.19 -14.32 -15.14
N SER A 207 -11.11 -14.48 -14.37
CA SER A 207 -10.84 -15.74 -13.66
C SER A 207 -11.30 -15.62 -12.22
N ASP A 208 -11.45 -16.75 -11.52
CA ASP A 208 -11.68 -16.81 -10.07
C ASP A 208 -10.71 -15.94 -9.24
N SER A 209 -9.56 -15.55 -9.82
CA SER A 209 -8.55 -14.74 -9.17
C SER A 209 -8.63 -13.23 -9.46
N PHE A 210 -9.52 -12.78 -10.37
CA PHE A 210 -9.74 -11.37 -10.74
C PHE A 210 -8.44 -10.58 -10.92
N PHE A 211 -7.56 -11.10 -11.79
CA PHE A 211 -6.20 -10.60 -12.01
C PHE A 211 -6.18 -9.23 -12.69
N ASP A 212 -5.21 -8.42 -12.31
CA ASP A 212 -4.84 -7.18 -12.99
C ASP A 212 -3.94 -7.51 -14.19
N GLN A 213 -4.40 -7.19 -15.39
CA GLN A 213 -3.65 -7.38 -16.63
C GLN A 213 -2.87 -6.12 -17.01
N GLY A 214 -2.69 -5.20 -16.07
CA GLY A 214 -2.02 -3.93 -16.27
C GLY A 214 -0.60 -3.88 -15.71
N LYS A 215 0.07 -2.81 -16.11
CA LYS A 215 1.11 -2.15 -15.34
C LYS A 215 0.53 -0.85 -14.78
N PHE A 216 0.98 -0.44 -13.62
CA PHE A 216 0.38 0.64 -12.84
C PHE A 216 1.45 1.59 -12.30
N PHE A 217 1.16 2.87 -12.33
CA PHE A 217 1.81 3.86 -11.48
C PHE A 217 0.76 4.74 -10.82
N GLY A 218 1.04 5.18 -9.59
CA GLY A 218 0.13 6.07 -8.90
C GLY A 218 0.78 6.92 -7.81
N VAL A 219 0.03 7.94 -7.41
CA VAL A 219 0.35 8.85 -6.31
C VAL A 219 -0.93 9.14 -5.54
N GLN A 220 -0.81 9.24 -4.22
CA GLN A 220 -1.94 9.52 -3.32
C GLN A 220 -1.51 10.53 -2.27
N GLU A 221 -2.42 11.44 -1.94
CA GLU A 221 -2.35 12.30 -0.76
C GLU A 221 -3.74 12.42 -0.15
N GLY A 222 -3.86 11.99 1.11
CA GLY A 222 -5.12 11.87 1.81
C GLY A 222 -6.09 10.97 1.02
N ALA A 223 -7.29 11.47 0.79
CA ALA A 223 -8.35 10.78 0.05
C ALA A 223 -8.33 11.05 -1.47
N ARG A 224 -7.23 11.60 -2.01
CA ARG A 224 -7.08 11.93 -3.44
C ARG A 224 -5.97 11.10 -4.06
N ALA A 225 -6.17 10.62 -5.28
CA ALA A 225 -5.13 9.92 -6.03
C ALA A 225 -5.18 10.18 -7.53
N ILE A 226 -4.01 10.04 -8.17
CA ILE A 226 -3.89 9.87 -9.62
C ILE A 226 -3.36 8.47 -9.88
N ALA A 227 -4.00 7.78 -10.82
CA ALA A 227 -3.65 6.45 -11.27
C ALA A 227 -3.38 6.46 -12.78
N VAL A 228 -2.32 5.77 -13.20
CA VAL A 228 -1.96 5.57 -14.61
C VAL A 228 -1.75 4.09 -14.85
N TYR A 229 -2.52 3.55 -15.77
CA TYR A 229 -2.43 2.17 -16.22
C TYR A 229 -1.87 2.10 -17.63
N ALA A 230 -1.16 1.01 -17.93
CA ALA A 230 -0.87 0.54 -19.27
C ALA A 230 -1.16 -0.96 -19.35
N PRO A 231 -1.47 -1.53 -20.54
CA PRO A 231 -1.58 -2.96 -20.70
C PRO A 231 -0.26 -3.64 -20.34
N ARG A 232 -0.32 -4.72 -19.57
CA ARG A 232 0.81 -5.62 -19.44
C ARG A 232 0.95 -6.36 -20.77
N GLY A 233 2.12 -6.25 -21.41
CA GLY A 233 2.48 -7.20 -22.45
C GLY A 233 2.31 -8.62 -21.91
N ALA A 234 1.63 -9.52 -22.63
CA ALA A 234 1.35 -10.88 -22.17
C ALA A 234 2.65 -11.66 -21.84
N GLU A 235 3.18 -11.48 -20.64
CA GLU A 235 4.23 -12.32 -20.08
C GLU A 235 3.52 -13.51 -19.44
N SER A 236 3.16 -14.50 -20.25
CA SER A 236 2.87 -15.84 -19.74
C SER A 236 4.17 -16.65 -19.76
N PRO A 237 4.45 -17.49 -18.75
CA PRO A 237 5.54 -18.47 -18.82
C PRO A 237 5.47 -19.38 -20.06
N ASP A 238 4.27 -19.57 -20.62
CA ASP A 238 4.00 -20.45 -21.75
C ASP A 238 3.76 -19.68 -23.07
N SER A 239 3.88 -18.34 -23.07
CA SER A 239 3.71 -17.52 -24.26
C SER A 239 4.94 -16.65 -24.51
N PHE A 240 5.73 -17.04 -25.52
CA PHE A 240 6.86 -16.26 -26.04
C PHE A 240 6.43 -15.02 -26.85
N ALA A 241 5.27 -14.43 -26.53
CA ALA A 241 4.64 -13.41 -27.35
C ALA A 241 4.08 -12.26 -26.48
N PRO A 242 4.56 -11.01 -26.63
CA PRO A 242 3.97 -9.85 -25.96
C PRO A 242 2.49 -9.66 -26.35
N ALA A 243 1.76 -8.78 -25.66
CA ALA A 243 0.35 -8.47 -25.98
C ALA A 243 0.19 -8.00 -27.44
N SER A 244 1.26 -7.48 -28.04
CA SER A 244 1.38 -7.14 -29.46
C SER A 244 1.30 -8.32 -30.43
N ARG A 245 1.25 -9.57 -29.96
CA ARG A 245 1.16 -10.79 -30.77
C ARG A 245 -0.08 -11.63 -30.45
N HIS A 246 -0.86 -11.22 -29.45
CA HIS A 246 -2.18 -11.79 -29.18
C HIS A 246 -3.20 -10.84 -29.77
N GLN A 247 -4.24 -11.40 -30.37
CA GLN A 247 -5.35 -10.58 -30.78
C GLN A 247 -6.20 -10.26 -29.56
N PHE A 248 -6.70 -9.04 -29.47
CA PHE A 248 -7.71 -8.66 -28.49
C PHE A 248 -8.71 -7.71 -29.12
N GLY A 249 -9.96 -7.78 -28.65
CA GLY A 249 -11.07 -6.91 -29.05
C GLY A 249 -11.32 -5.78 -28.05
N ASN A 250 -10.80 -5.90 -26.84
CA ASN A 250 -11.03 -4.94 -25.76
C ASN A 250 -9.77 -4.77 -24.90
N ALA A 251 -9.39 -3.52 -24.61
CA ALA A 251 -8.37 -3.19 -23.63
C ALA A 251 -8.71 -1.89 -22.89
N LYS A 252 -8.76 -1.94 -21.56
CA LYS A 252 -9.26 -0.84 -20.74
C LYS A 252 -8.69 -0.82 -19.32
N ALA A 253 -8.55 0.38 -18.76
CA ALA A 253 -8.48 0.53 -17.31
C ALA A 253 -9.90 0.62 -16.75
N ALA A 254 -10.12 0.07 -15.58
CA ALA A 254 -11.41 0.07 -14.92
C ALA A 254 -11.28 0.36 -13.42
N LEU A 255 -12.23 1.12 -12.89
CA LEU A 255 -12.55 1.13 -11.47
C LEU A 255 -13.82 0.31 -11.26
N VAL A 256 -13.74 -0.70 -10.40
CA VAL A 256 -14.76 -1.75 -10.27
C VAL A 256 -15.32 -1.77 -8.87
N TRP A 257 -16.61 -1.53 -8.73
CA TRP A 257 -17.36 -1.85 -7.52
C TRP A 257 -17.71 -3.32 -7.57
N LEU A 258 -17.08 -4.11 -6.69
CA LEU A 258 -17.29 -5.57 -6.67
C LEU A 258 -18.71 -5.98 -6.28
N GLU A 259 -19.46 -5.06 -5.67
CA GLU A 259 -20.87 -5.23 -5.37
C GLU A 259 -21.65 -3.95 -5.71
N SER A 260 -22.41 -4.00 -6.80
CA SER A 260 -23.29 -2.90 -7.20
C SER A 260 -24.44 -2.63 -6.23
N SER A 261 -24.68 -3.53 -5.27
CA SER A 261 -25.69 -3.30 -4.22
C SER A 261 -25.32 -2.20 -3.22
N ASN A 262 -24.08 -1.72 -3.26
CA ASN A 262 -23.61 -0.56 -2.48
C ASN A 262 -23.67 0.75 -3.23
N VAL A 263 -23.96 0.70 -4.52
CA VAL A 263 -24.04 1.88 -5.37
C VAL A 263 -25.41 2.52 -5.14
N GLY A 264 -25.40 3.74 -4.60
CA GLY A 264 -26.56 4.60 -4.50
C GLY A 264 -26.76 5.39 -5.78
N LYS A 265 -26.93 6.70 -5.64
CA LYS A 265 -27.10 7.60 -6.78
C LYS A 265 -25.77 7.88 -7.50
N ILE A 266 -25.89 8.27 -8.76
CA ILE A 266 -24.78 8.59 -9.64
C ILE A 266 -25.03 9.98 -10.21
N TRP A 267 -24.00 10.82 -10.28
CA TRP A 267 -24.09 12.17 -10.83
C TRP A 267 -23.01 12.43 -11.87
N THR A 268 -23.38 13.20 -12.89
CA THR A 268 -22.45 13.93 -13.77
C THR A 268 -22.77 15.42 -13.72
N GLU A 269 -22.06 16.23 -14.51
CA GLU A 269 -22.38 17.65 -14.71
C GLU A 269 -23.82 17.89 -15.23
N HIS A 270 -24.43 16.87 -15.84
CA HIS A 270 -25.79 16.90 -16.35
C HIS A 270 -26.86 16.53 -15.32
N GLY A 271 -26.46 16.19 -14.09
CA GLY A 271 -27.36 15.84 -12.99
C GLY A 271 -27.30 14.37 -12.60
N GLU A 272 -28.35 13.90 -11.92
CA GLU A 272 -28.47 12.51 -11.47
C GLU A 272 -28.75 11.57 -12.66
N ILE A 273 -28.03 10.44 -12.70
CA ILE A 273 -28.11 9.46 -13.78
C ILE A 273 -29.08 8.35 -13.42
N GLU A 274 -30.11 8.17 -14.24
CA GLU A 274 -31.16 7.16 -14.01
C GLU A 274 -30.93 5.84 -14.78
N ASN A 275 -30.13 5.87 -15.85
CA ASN A 275 -29.99 4.72 -16.77
C ASN A 275 -28.52 4.41 -17.09
N LEU A 276 -28.20 3.12 -17.18
CA LEU A 276 -26.90 2.58 -17.60
C LEU A 276 -27.10 1.65 -18.81
N PRO A 277 -26.11 1.51 -19.73
CA PRO A 277 -24.79 2.13 -19.69
C PRO A 277 -24.82 3.64 -19.97
N LEU A 278 -23.82 4.35 -19.45
CA LEU A 278 -23.58 5.77 -19.70
C LEU A 278 -22.19 5.91 -20.32
N ASP A 279 -22.12 6.55 -21.48
CA ASP A 279 -20.85 6.98 -22.07
C ASP A 279 -20.53 8.41 -21.60
N LEU A 280 -19.27 8.66 -21.27
CA LEU A 280 -18.75 9.92 -20.77
C LEU A 280 -17.66 10.47 -21.68
N ASP A 281 -17.53 11.79 -21.70
CA ASP A 281 -16.40 12.48 -22.31
C ASP A 281 -15.20 12.57 -21.35
N LEU A 282 -14.00 12.74 -21.91
CA LEU A 282 -12.77 12.92 -21.12
C LEU A 282 -12.83 14.16 -20.19
N SER A 283 -13.66 15.15 -20.53
CA SER A 283 -13.86 16.35 -19.71
C SER A 283 -14.85 16.17 -18.58
N GLU A 284 -15.64 15.10 -18.53
CA GLU A 284 -16.69 14.94 -17.52
C GLU A 284 -16.14 14.37 -16.21
N THR A 285 -16.75 14.80 -15.09
CA THR A 285 -16.54 14.21 -13.77
C THR A 285 -17.73 13.31 -13.43
N LEU A 286 -17.44 12.13 -12.89
CA LEU A 286 -18.44 11.20 -12.39
C LEU A 286 -18.38 11.15 -10.86
N VAL A 287 -19.51 11.25 -10.19
CA VAL A 287 -19.61 10.96 -8.75
C VAL A 287 -20.57 9.80 -8.51
N VAL A 288 -20.13 8.83 -7.71
CA VAL A 288 -20.91 7.66 -7.34
C VAL A 288 -21.08 7.63 -5.81
N GLU A 289 -22.33 7.65 -5.35
CA GLU A 289 -22.65 7.36 -3.95
C GLU A 289 -22.39 5.89 -3.67
N THR A 290 -21.58 5.61 -2.65
CA THR A 290 -21.25 4.26 -2.21
C THR A 290 -21.40 4.20 -0.70
N GLY A 291 -22.54 3.71 -0.21
CA GLY A 291 -22.84 3.74 1.23
C GLY A 291 -22.69 5.15 1.82
N PRO A 292 -21.97 5.34 2.94
CA PRO A 292 -21.77 6.64 3.57
C PRO A 292 -20.76 7.58 2.87
N VAL A 293 -20.25 7.24 1.68
CA VAL A 293 -19.27 8.08 0.97
C VAL A 293 -19.68 8.43 -0.46
N PHE A 294 -19.09 9.49 -0.98
CA PHE A 294 -19.03 9.77 -2.41
C PHE A 294 -17.65 9.40 -2.97
N ILE A 295 -17.64 8.75 -4.13
CA ILE A 295 -16.43 8.45 -4.91
C ILE A 295 -16.51 9.22 -6.21
N GLY A 296 -15.65 10.23 -6.36
CA GLY A 296 -15.54 11.07 -7.53
C GLY A 296 -14.39 10.64 -8.43
N ILE A 297 -14.61 10.66 -9.74
CA ILE A 297 -13.67 10.16 -10.75
C ILE A 297 -13.62 11.13 -11.92
N LYS A 298 -12.41 11.50 -12.33
CA LYS A 298 -12.15 12.35 -13.49
C LYS A 298 -11.13 11.68 -14.41
N PRO A 299 -11.53 11.23 -15.62
CA PRO A 299 -10.58 10.88 -16.65
C PRO A 299 -9.60 12.03 -16.90
N LEU A 300 -8.31 11.73 -16.97
CA LEU A 300 -7.29 12.75 -17.23
C LEU A 300 -6.83 12.66 -18.68
N ALA A 301 -6.41 11.48 -19.10
CA ALA A 301 -5.89 11.23 -20.43
C ALA A 301 -5.92 9.75 -20.76
N ARG A 302 -5.88 9.43 -22.06
CA ARG A 302 -5.71 8.06 -22.54
C ARG A 302 -5.05 8.03 -23.91
N THR A 303 -4.50 6.88 -24.28
CA THR A 303 -4.15 6.55 -25.67
C THR A 303 -5.32 5.84 -26.34
N GLU A 304 -5.87 6.39 -27.43
CA GLU A 304 -6.86 5.68 -28.23
C GLU A 304 -6.15 4.82 -29.29
N LEU A 305 -6.28 3.51 -29.17
CA LEU A 305 -5.73 2.51 -30.11
C LEU A 305 -6.72 2.17 -31.25
N GLY A 306 -7.97 2.58 -31.09
CA GLY A 306 -9.03 2.47 -32.09
C GLY A 306 -9.64 3.83 -32.40
N HIS A 307 -10.77 3.83 -33.11
CA HIS A 307 -11.63 5.00 -33.25
C HIS A 307 -12.79 4.89 -32.26
N ASP A 308 -13.19 6.01 -31.66
CA ASP A 308 -14.40 6.15 -30.84
C ASP A 308 -14.51 5.15 -29.68
N SER A 309 -13.37 4.77 -29.06
CA SER A 309 -13.40 3.90 -27.88
C SER A 309 -14.07 4.66 -26.72
N PRO A 310 -15.05 4.10 -26.00
CA PRO A 310 -15.82 4.87 -25.02
C PRO A 310 -15.06 5.06 -23.70
N ILE A 311 -15.44 6.08 -22.93
CA ILE A 311 -15.32 6.04 -21.47
C ILE A 311 -16.71 5.69 -20.98
N ARG A 312 -16.88 4.58 -20.26
CA ARG A 312 -18.20 3.99 -20.03
C ARG A 312 -18.40 3.61 -18.58
N LEU A 313 -19.56 3.98 -18.04
CA LEU A 313 -20.10 3.43 -16.81
C LEU A 313 -21.15 2.37 -17.14
N GLU A 314 -20.97 1.14 -16.65
CA GLU A 314 -21.88 0.04 -16.94
C GLU A 314 -22.02 -0.91 -15.75
N LYS A 315 -23.23 -1.46 -15.58
CA LYS A 315 -23.51 -2.52 -14.62
C LYS A 315 -23.49 -3.88 -15.32
N ARG A 316 -22.62 -4.79 -14.88
CA ARG A 316 -22.52 -6.17 -15.40
C ARG A 316 -22.32 -7.15 -14.25
N GLU A 317 -23.02 -8.27 -14.29
CA GLU A 317 -22.85 -9.39 -13.33
C GLU A 317 -22.87 -8.98 -11.85
N GLY A 318 -23.74 -8.03 -11.49
CA GLY A 318 -23.86 -7.54 -10.12
C GLY A 318 -22.75 -6.59 -9.67
N ARG A 319 -21.88 -6.14 -10.57
CA ARG A 319 -20.80 -5.15 -10.36
C ARG A 319 -21.06 -3.88 -11.17
N LEU A 320 -20.46 -2.77 -10.74
CA LEU A 320 -20.42 -1.53 -11.52
C LEU A 320 -18.98 -1.32 -12.02
N TYR A 321 -18.83 -1.01 -13.29
CA TYR A 321 -17.55 -0.75 -13.94
C TYR A 321 -17.55 0.66 -14.49
N PHE A 322 -16.60 1.47 -14.03
CA PHE A 322 -16.19 2.69 -14.73
C PHE A 322 -14.97 2.36 -15.57
N GLU A 323 -15.08 2.45 -16.90
CA GLU A 323 -14.11 1.93 -17.85
C GLU A 323 -13.56 3.03 -18.74
N ILE A 324 -12.24 3.13 -18.82
CA ILE A 324 -11.53 3.99 -19.78
C ILE A 324 -10.91 3.07 -20.82
N HIS A 325 -11.53 2.99 -21.99
CA HIS A 325 -11.06 2.10 -23.05
C HIS A 325 -9.88 2.72 -23.79
N ASN A 326 -8.79 1.96 -23.91
CA ASN A 326 -7.78 2.18 -24.94
C ASN A 326 -8.27 1.62 -26.29
N TYR A 327 -8.99 0.50 -26.25
CA TYR A 327 -9.55 -0.14 -27.44
C TYR A 327 -10.86 -0.87 -27.14
N LEU A 328 -11.84 -0.69 -28.03
CA LEU A 328 -13.02 -1.54 -28.13
C LEU A 328 -13.36 -1.73 -29.62
N GLY A 329 -13.34 -2.96 -30.11
CA GLY A 329 -13.62 -3.24 -31.52
C GLY A 329 -13.36 -4.70 -31.94
N PRO A 330 -13.30 -4.96 -33.25
CA PRO A 330 -12.97 -6.29 -33.78
C PRO A 330 -11.62 -6.78 -33.26
N GLU A 331 -11.53 -8.06 -32.95
CA GLU A 331 -10.29 -8.70 -32.51
C GLU A 331 -9.16 -8.48 -33.54
N LYS A 332 -8.05 -7.85 -33.11
CA LYS A 332 -6.88 -7.59 -33.97
C LYS A 332 -5.56 -7.60 -33.19
N VAL A 333 -4.46 -7.70 -33.94
CA VAL A 333 -3.09 -7.61 -33.41
C VAL A 333 -2.62 -6.15 -33.41
N PHE A 334 -1.98 -5.70 -32.34
CA PHE A 334 -1.41 -4.35 -32.22
C PHE A 334 0.12 -4.39 -32.21
N TRP A 335 0.72 -4.39 -33.40
CA TRP A 335 2.18 -4.45 -33.59
C TRP A 335 2.92 -3.23 -33.01
N GLU A 336 2.22 -2.10 -32.89
CA GLU A 336 2.67 -0.87 -32.25
C GLU A 336 2.86 -0.97 -30.73
N LEU A 337 2.35 -2.05 -30.10
CA LEU A 337 2.56 -2.32 -28.66
C LEU A 337 3.81 -3.15 -28.38
N ASP A 338 4.45 -3.73 -29.40
CA ASP A 338 5.68 -4.50 -29.23
C ASP A 338 6.84 -3.52 -29.06
N ARG A 339 7.50 -3.53 -27.91
CA ARG A 339 8.69 -2.67 -27.69
C ARG A 339 9.80 -2.92 -28.71
N GLY A 340 9.88 -4.12 -29.28
CA GLY A 340 10.84 -4.45 -30.34
C GLY A 340 10.40 -4.04 -31.76
N SER A 341 9.19 -3.50 -31.92
CA SER A 341 8.64 -3.09 -33.20
C SER A 341 9.13 -1.71 -33.62
N ARG A 342 9.27 -1.53 -34.94
CA ARG A 342 9.55 -0.23 -35.58
C ARG A 342 8.41 0.77 -35.42
N PHE A 343 7.24 0.30 -35.02
CA PHE A 343 6.03 1.10 -34.82
C PHE A 343 5.80 1.46 -33.34
N TYR A 344 6.68 1.06 -32.42
CA TYR A 344 6.53 1.37 -31.00
C TYR A 344 6.72 2.87 -30.72
N GLN A 345 5.73 3.47 -30.07
CA GLN A 345 5.69 4.90 -29.72
C GLN A 345 5.50 5.13 -28.22
N GLY A 346 5.83 4.13 -27.41
CA GLY A 346 5.57 4.09 -25.98
C GLY A 346 4.32 3.29 -25.63
N GLN A 347 4.18 2.94 -24.36
CA GLN A 347 3.02 2.22 -23.86
C GLN A 347 1.76 3.07 -24.06
N PRO A 348 0.66 2.47 -24.55
CA PRO A 348 -0.65 3.09 -24.41
C PRO A 348 -1.00 3.15 -22.93
N PHE A 349 -1.78 4.15 -22.55
CA PHE A 349 -2.11 4.34 -21.16
C PHE A 349 -3.54 4.81 -20.97
N CYS A 350 -4.08 4.62 -19.77
CA CYS A 350 -5.28 5.27 -19.27
C CYS A 350 -4.93 5.92 -17.93
N ALA A 351 -5.31 7.18 -17.75
CA ALA A 351 -5.05 7.93 -16.55
C ALA A 351 -6.33 8.55 -16.01
N PHE A 352 -6.51 8.48 -14.69
CA PHE A 352 -7.66 9.05 -14.00
C PHE A 352 -7.26 9.58 -12.62
N TYR A 353 -8.00 10.59 -12.20
CA TYR A 353 -8.04 11.08 -10.84
C TYR A 353 -9.22 10.44 -10.11
N VAL A 354 -9.03 10.14 -8.83
CA VAL A 354 -10.08 9.64 -7.94
C VAL A 354 -10.01 10.37 -6.60
N GLU A 355 -11.17 10.70 -6.06
CA GLU A 355 -11.31 11.31 -4.74
C GLU A 355 -12.46 10.67 -3.97
N VAL A 356 -12.26 10.46 -2.68
CA VAL A 356 -13.28 9.90 -1.79
C VAL A 356 -13.59 10.89 -0.69
N ALA A 357 -14.87 11.10 -0.39
CA ALA A 357 -15.27 11.97 0.69
C ALA A 357 -16.48 11.41 1.46
N GLU A 358 -16.61 11.80 2.72
CA GLU A 358 -17.77 11.46 3.54
C GLU A 358 -19.01 12.12 2.94
N SER A 359 -20.07 11.34 2.71
CA SER A 359 -21.31 11.88 2.13
C SER A 359 -21.95 12.96 2.99
N SER A 360 -21.80 12.85 4.32
CA SER A 360 -22.28 13.82 5.30
C SER A 360 -21.61 15.19 5.22
N ASP A 361 -20.47 15.31 4.53
CA ASP A 361 -19.76 16.58 4.38
C ASP A 361 -20.34 17.42 3.22
N TYR A 362 -21.27 16.86 2.43
CA TYR A 362 -21.89 17.51 1.28
C TYR A 362 -23.41 17.33 1.29
N ALA A 363 -24.16 18.26 0.70
CA ALA A 363 -25.60 18.15 0.58
C ALA A 363 -26.03 17.01 -0.38
N ASN A 364 -25.21 16.71 -1.39
CA ASN A 364 -25.38 15.60 -2.34
C ASN A 364 -24.12 15.45 -3.22
N GLY A 365 -24.10 14.42 -4.06
CA GLY A 365 -22.96 14.16 -4.95
C GLY A 365 -22.71 15.22 -6.02
N LEU A 366 -23.70 16.06 -6.39
CA LEU A 366 -23.48 17.17 -7.33
C LEU A 366 -22.67 18.31 -6.69
N GLU A 367 -22.80 18.54 -5.38
CA GLU A 367 -21.96 19.49 -4.67
C GLU A 367 -20.51 19.00 -4.60
N PHE A 368 -20.31 17.72 -4.27
CA PHE A 368 -18.98 17.12 -4.29
C PHE A 368 -18.36 17.10 -5.70
N LEU A 369 -19.16 16.86 -6.74
CA LEU A 369 -18.70 16.97 -8.14
C LEU A 369 -18.14 18.36 -8.45
N ARG A 370 -18.84 19.43 -8.02
CA ARG A 370 -18.37 20.81 -8.21
C ARG A 370 -17.09 21.11 -7.44
N GLU A 371 -16.85 20.43 -6.32
CA GLU A 371 -15.60 20.53 -5.58
C GLU A 371 -14.42 19.91 -6.34
N ILE A 372 -14.65 18.79 -7.02
CA ILE A 372 -13.64 18.18 -7.89
C ILE A 372 -13.37 19.08 -9.11
N ASP A 373 -14.40 19.66 -9.71
CA ASP A 373 -14.28 20.53 -10.89
C ASP A 373 -13.58 21.87 -10.59
N GLN A 374 -13.40 22.25 -9.32
CA GLN A 374 -12.54 23.37 -8.92
C GLN A 374 -11.03 23.03 -8.99
N THR A 375 -10.68 21.76 -9.17
CA THR A 375 -9.28 21.32 -9.26
C THR A 375 -8.69 21.67 -10.63
N ASP A 376 -7.53 22.30 -10.64
CA ASP A 376 -6.78 22.54 -11.87
C ASP A 376 -6.05 21.26 -12.30
N PHE A 377 -6.43 20.72 -13.46
CA PHE A 377 -5.86 19.49 -14.00
C PHE A 377 -4.91 19.78 -15.17
N THR A 378 -3.61 19.72 -14.90
CA THR A 378 -2.57 19.87 -15.91
C THR A 378 -2.18 18.52 -16.51
N ARG A 379 -2.10 18.48 -17.84
CA ARG A 379 -1.85 17.27 -18.64
C ARG A 379 -0.83 17.60 -19.72
N GLU A 380 0.40 17.12 -19.55
CA GLU A 380 1.46 17.28 -20.54
C GLU A 380 1.84 15.90 -21.08
N ILE A 381 1.62 15.70 -22.38
CA ILE A 381 1.87 14.44 -23.06
C ILE A 381 2.78 14.74 -24.25
N GLU A 382 4.00 14.21 -24.22
CA GLU A 382 4.91 14.37 -25.36
C GLU A 382 4.37 13.63 -26.59
N GLN A 383 4.61 14.22 -27.76
CA GLN A 383 4.13 13.68 -29.04
C GLN A 383 4.70 12.27 -29.27
N PRO A 384 3.90 11.34 -29.84
CA PRO A 384 4.37 10.01 -30.15
C PRO A 384 5.47 10.07 -31.22
N PHE A 385 6.53 9.30 -31.02
CA PHE A 385 7.61 9.13 -31.99
C PHE A 385 8.14 7.71 -31.92
N THR A 386 8.73 7.23 -33.01
CA THR A 386 9.38 5.92 -33.07
C THR A 386 10.86 6.07 -32.74
N SER A 387 11.39 5.26 -31.82
CA SER A 387 12.83 5.20 -31.54
C SER A 387 13.35 3.77 -31.68
N TYR A 388 14.54 3.65 -32.27
CA TYR A 388 15.30 2.40 -32.35
C TYR A 388 16.35 2.26 -31.23
N ARG A 389 16.52 3.31 -30.40
CA ARG A 389 17.50 3.34 -29.31
C ARG A 389 16.80 3.28 -27.96
N ASP A 390 17.36 2.48 -27.06
CA ASP A 390 16.83 2.23 -25.71
C ASP A 390 16.91 3.45 -24.77
N ASP A 391 17.53 4.55 -25.18
CA ASP A 391 17.74 5.75 -24.36
C ASP A 391 16.60 6.77 -24.44
N ALA A 392 15.80 6.74 -25.52
CA ALA A 392 14.71 7.69 -25.73
C ALA A 392 13.63 7.62 -24.63
N GLU A 393 13.13 8.78 -24.25
CA GLU A 393 12.03 8.94 -23.29
C GLU A 393 10.87 9.67 -23.96
N ARG A 394 9.64 9.31 -23.59
CA ARG A 394 8.43 10.03 -23.97
C ARG A 394 7.62 10.29 -22.71
N LYS A 395 7.53 11.53 -22.28
CA LYS A 395 6.99 11.86 -20.96
C LYS A 395 5.48 12.06 -20.97
N LEU A 396 4.86 11.54 -19.92
CA LEU A 396 3.51 11.85 -19.46
C LEU A 396 3.64 12.51 -18.09
N ARG A 397 3.25 13.77 -17.97
CA ARG A 397 3.16 14.50 -16.70
C ARG A 397 1.70 14.84 -16.42
N LEU A 398 1.22 14.42 -15.25
CA LEU A 398 -0.13 14.66 -14.78
C LEU A 398 -0.08 15.33 -13.42
N GLU A 399 -0.91 16.37 -13.25
CA GLU A 399 -1.01 17.10 -11.99
C GLU A 399 -2.46 17.53 -11.74
N ALA A 400 -2.89 17.38 -10.49
CA ALA A 400 -4.13 17.91 -9.97
C ALA A 400 -3.78 18.88 -8.84
N THR A 401 -4.15 20.15 -8.98
CA THR A 401 -3.85 21.19 -7.99
C THR A 401 -5.15 21.82 -7.49
N ARG A 402 -5.41 21.69 -6.19
CA ARG A 402 -6.55 22.33 -5.51
C ARG A 402 -6.03 23.12 -4.31
N ASP A 403 -6.46 24.38 -4.19
CA ASP A 403 -6.02 25.31 -3.13
C ASP A 403 -4.49 25.47 -3.02
N GLY A 404 -3.79 25.44 -4.17
CA GLY A 404 -2.33 25.51 -4.21
C GLY A 404 -1.62 24.25 -3.71
N VAL A 405 -2.36 23.18 -3.43
CA VAL A 405 -1.82 21.88 -3.03
C VAL A 405 -1.73 20.96 -4.25
N PRO A 406 -0.52 20.63 -4.73
CA PRO A 406 -0.36 19.79 -5.91
C PRO A 406 -0.34 18.30 -5.55
N LEU A 407 -0.87 17.49 -6.46
CA LEU A 407 -0.76 16.03 -6.46
C LEU A 407 -0.43 15.60 -7.89
N GLY A 408 0.70 14.92 -8.11
CA GLY A 408 1.07 14.56 -9.47
C GLY A 408 2.18 13.54 -9.61
N LEU A 409 2.34 13.06 -10.84
CA LEU A 409 3.35 12.09 -11.21
C LEU A 409 3.82 12.25 -12.66
N GLU A 410 5.02 11.78 -12.93
CA GLU A 410 5.63 11.75 -14.26
C GLU A 410 6.04 10.32 -14.63
N VAL A 411 5.65 9.86 -15.82
CA VAL A 411 5.96 8.54 -16.36
C VAL A 411 6.70 8.69 -17.69
N ASP A 412 7.76 7.91 -17.88
CA ASP A 412 8.31 7.66 -19.21
C ASP A 412 7.52 6.54 -19.89
N LEU A 413 6.74 6.89 -20.91
CA LEU A 413 5.93 5.97 -21.69
C LEU A 413 6.78 5.04 -22.55
N MET A 414 8.01 5.40 -22.93
CA MET A 414 8.87 4.52 -23.75
C MET A 414 9.35 3.32 -22.93
N LYS A 415 9.97 3.57 -21.78
CA LYS A 415 10.51 2.53 -20.90
C LYS A 415 9.46 1.97 -19.94
N TRP A 416 8.34 2.65 -19.78
CA TRP A 416 7.37 2.45 -18.70
C TRP A 416 8.05 2.55 -17.32
N GLU A 417 8.59 3.72 -17.04
CA GLU A 417 9.29 4.00 -15.78
C GLU A 417 8.65 5.20 -15.07
N LEU A 418 8.36 5.05 -13.76
CA LEU A 418 8.00 6.16 -12.89
C LEU A 418 9.20 7.09 -12.71
N LYS A 419 9.13 8.31 -13.24
CA LYS A 419 10.22 9.29 -13.16
C LYS A 419 10.17 10.06 -11.83
N SER A 420 9.00 10.57 -11.48
CA SER A 420 8.78 11.31 -10.22
C SER A 420 7.33 11.23 -9.77
N ARG A 421 7.11 11.52 -8.48
CA ARG A 421 5.81 11.73 -7.83
C ARG A 421 5.94 12.95 -6.91
N TRP A 422 4.87 13.69 -6.69
CA TRP A 422 4.86 14.81 -5.75
C TRP A 422 3.49 15.02 -5.12
N THR A 423 3.52 15.62 -3.94
CA THR A 423 2.37 15.94 -3.07
C THR A 423 2.57 17.33 -2.46
N SER A 424 1.73 17.75 -1.49
CA SER A 424 1.97 18.97 -0.70
C SER A 424 3.35 19.01 -0.04
N ARG A 425 3.95 17.85 0.20
CA ARG A 425 5.27 17.69 0.84
C ARG A 425 6.44 17.86 -0.13
N GLY A 426 6.17 18.20 -1.39
CA GLY A 426 7.15 18.27 -2.46
C GLY A 426 7.32 16.94 -3.20
N VAL A 427 8.48 16.76 -3.85
CA VAL A 427 8.81 15.51 -4.55
C VAL A 427 8.86 14.37 -3.56
N GLU A 428 8.06 13.35 -3.83
CA GLU A 428 7.83 12.27 -2.89
C GLU A 428 9.10 11.46 -2.66
N THR A 429 9.48 11.32 -1.39
CA THR A 429 10.56 10.44 -0.93
C THR A 429 10.06 9.01 -0.71
N TRP A 430 10.96 8.12 -0.31
CA TRP A 430 10.65 6.75 0.09
C TRP A 430 10.78 6.61 1.61
N PRO A 431 9.81 7.12 2.40
CA PRO A 431 9.88 7.03 3.85
C PRO A 431 9.78 5.57 4.30
N MET A 432 10.48 5.23 5.40
CA MET A 432 10.38 3.87 5.92
C MET A 432 8.98 3.60 6.47
N LEU A 433 8.50 4.46 7.36
CA LEU A 433 7.11 4.53 7.81
C LEU A 433 6.85 5.96 8.29
N GLU A 434 5.76 6.57 7.83
CA GLU A 434 5.23 7.83 8.33
C GLU A 434 3.74 7.67 8.60
N SER A 435 3.32 7.98 9.83
CA SER A 435 1.92 8.09 10.21
C SER A 435 1.80 8.95 11.47
N PRO A 436 0.59 9.40 11.84
CA PRO A 436 0.38 10.14 13.10
C PRO A 436 0.80 9.37 14.37
N TRP A 437 0.84 8.03 14.31
CA TRP A 437 1.04 7.16 15.49
C TRP A 437 2.38 6.41 15.49
N ALA A 438 3.06 6.37 14.35
CA ALA A 438 4.29 5.61 14.18
C ALA A 438 5.15 6.21 13.08
N VAL A 439 6.45 6.37 13.36
CA VAL A 439 7.45 6.82 12.40
C VAL A 439 8.68 5.93 12.49
N GLN A 440 9.14 5.44 11.34
CA GLN A 440 10.43 4.78 11.20
C GLN A 440 11.34 5.63 10.31
N SER A 441 12.58 5.83 10.74
CA SER A 441 13.55 6.66 10.03
C SER A 441 14.97 6.25 10.41
N ALA A 442 15.95 6.68 9.60
CA ALA A 442 17.38 6.60 9.91
C ALA A 442 18.02 8.00 10.09
N SER A 443 17.21 9.01 10.39
CA SER A 443 17.65 10.42 10.53
C SER A 443 18.29 10.76 11.89
N GLY A 444 18.35 9.80 12.82
CA GLY A 444 18.89 10.01 14.17
C GLY A 444 17.95 10.75 15.13
N LYS A 445 16.87 11.38 14.63
CA LYS A 445 15.82 11.96 15.48
C LYS A 445 14.42 11.65 14.92
N ILE A 446 13.57 11.07 15.75
CA ILE A 446 12.19 10.69 15.40
C ILE A 446 11.22 11.29 16.41
N GLU A 447 10.12 11.86 15.94
CA GLU A 447 9.08 12.46 16.77
C GLU A 447 7.71 11.84 16.41
N VAL A 448 6.94 11.45 17.43
CA VAL A 448 5.56 10.98 17.30
C VAL A 448 4.74 11.64 18.41
N GLY A 449 3.87 12.58 18.02
CA GLY A 449 3.16 13.43 18.97
C GLY A 449 4.16 14.15 19.88
N SER A 450 4.09 13.89 21.18
CA SER A 450 4.96 14.46 22.21
C SER A 450 6.11 13.54 22.65
N ALA A 451 6.30 12.40 21.98
CA ALA A 451 7.42 11.51 22.23
C ALA A 451 8.54 11.74 21.22
N THR A 452 9.78 11.65 21.70
CA THR A 452 10.99 11.89 20.91
C THR A 452 11.97 10.75 21.11
N LEU A 453 12.53 10.26 20.01
CA LEU A 453 13.66 9.34 20.01
C LEU A 453 14.86 10.05 19.38
N THR A 454 16.01 10.02 20.08
CA THR A 454 17.30 10.44 19.54
C THR A 454 18.26 9.26 19.58
N CYS A 455 18.86 8.92 18.45
CA CYS A 455 19.79 7.80 18.28
C CYS A 455 20.81 8.12 17.17
N PRO A 456 21.79 7.25 16.87
CA PRO A 456 22.65 7.44 15.70
C PRO A 456 21.82 7.37 14.42
N ASP A 457 22.38 7.85 13.30
CA ASP A 457 21.78 7.80 11.96
C ASP A 457 21.67 6.35 11.44
N GLN A 458 20.76 5.60 12.05
CA GLN A 458 20.51 4.19 11.84
C GLN A 458 19.01 3.95 11.93
N PRO A 459 18.47 2.90 11.28
CA PRO A 459 17.04 2.65 11.32
C PRO A 459 16.53 2.45 12.75
N ALA A 460 15.52 3.23 13.10
CA ALA A 460 14.78 3.11 14.33
C ALA A 460 13.30 3.41 14.07
N LEU A 461 12.44 2.82 14.90
CA LEU A 461 10.99 3.01 14.90
C LEU A 461 10.61 3.63 16.24
N LEU A 462 9.78 4.67 16.20
CA LEU A 462 9.05 5.20 17.35
C LEU A 462 7.55 5.02 17.10
N VAL A 463 6.84 4.55 18.11
CA VAL A 463 5.40 4.35 18.10
C VAL A 463 4.80 4.97 19.36
N GLY A 464 3.65 5.63 19.24
CA GLY A 464 2.97 6.26 20.36
C GLY A 464 1.46 6.05 20.31
N ASN A 465 0.90 5.67 21.45
CA ASN A 465 -0.51 5.82 21.77
C ASN A 465 -0.63 6.69 23.04
N PRO A 466 -0.76 8.02 22.89
CA PRO A 466 -0.86 8.94 24.01
C PRO A 466 -2.08 8.70 24.91
N GLU A 467 -3.21 8.27 24.33
CA GLU A 467 -4.47 8.00 25.05
C GLU A 467 -4.30 6.86 26.05
N LYS A 468 -3.51 5.84 25.68
CA LYS A 468 -3.17 4.71 26.55
C LYS A 468 -1.90 4.92 27.37
N GLN A 469 -1.21 6.05 27.19
CA GLN A 469 0.11 6.34 27.77
C GLN A 469 1.14 5.22 27.50
N THR A 470 1.14 4.72 26.26
CA THR A 470 2.05 3.66 25.81
C THR A 470 2.88 4.15 24.63
N TRP A 471 4.19 3.99 24.72
CA TRP A 471 5.12 4.32 23.63
C TRP A 471 6.18 3.22 23.50
N THR A 472 6.56 2.92 22.26
CA THR A 472 7.53 1.86 21.98
C THR A 472 8.58 2.36 21.02
N VAL A 473 9.83 1.99 21.29
CA VAL A 473 10.95 2.14 20.37
C VAL A 473 11.40 0.76 19.91
N GLN A 474 11.66 0.58 18.62
CA GLN A 474 12.51 -0.50 18.13
C GLN A 474 13.76 0.09 17.48
N TYR A 475 14.93 -0.36 17.93
CA TYR A 475 16.21 0.04 17.37
C TYR A 475 16.78 -1.11 16.55
N TYR A 476 17.17 -0.84 15.30
CA TYR A 476 17.70 -1.85 14.38
C TYR A 476 19.18 -1.64 14.05
N GLY A 477 19.73 -0.50 14.47
CA GLY A 477 21.07 -0.03 14.11
C GLY A 477 22.23 -0.71 14.84
N LYS A 478 23.44 -0.32 14.45
CA LYS A 478 24.67 -0.70 15.18
C LYS A 478 24.66 -0.18 16.62
N PRO A 479 25.39 -0.80 17.55
CA PRO A 479 25.46 -0.33 18.93
C PRO A 479 25.82 1.16 19.05
N GLY A 480 25.05 1.93 19.82
CA GLY A 480 25.28 3.36 20.02
C GLY A 480 24.39 3.99 21.08
N PRO A 481 24.60 5.28 21.41
CA PRO A 481 23.83 5.97 22.43
C PRO A 481 22.39 6.21 21.97
N LEU A 482 21.42 6.10 22.89
CA LEU A 482 20.00 6.26 22.57
C LEU A 482 19.30 6.99 23.70
N THR A 483 18.47 7.97 23.38
CA THR A 483 17.59 8.66 24.33
C THR A 483 16.16 8.63 23.83
N PHE A 484 15.26 8.15 24.68
CA PHE A 484 13.84 8.04 24.42
C PHE A 484 13.06 8.85 25.46
N GLU A 485 12.34 9.86 24.99
CA GLU A 485 11.60 10.83 25.79
C GLU A 485 10.11 10.70 25.51
N VAL A 486 9.32 10.74 26.58
CA VAL A 486 7.86 10.77 26.56
C VAL A 486 7.38 11.88 27.50
N PRO A 487 6.09 12.28 27.49
CA PRO A 487 5.60 13.38 28.34
C PRO A 487 5.87 13.21 29.83
N THR A 488 5.90 11.96 30.31
CA THR A 488 6.04 11.63 31.72
C THR A 488 7.49 11.41 32.15
N GLY A 489 8.46 11.40 31.23
CA GLY A 489 9.83 11.03 31.57
C GLY A 489 10.72 10.68 30.38
N SER A 490 11.90 10.17 30.67
CA SER A 490 12.86 9.75 29.66
C SER A 490 13.73 8.60 30.13
N VAL A 491 14.25 7.84 29.17
CA VAL A 491 15.28 6.82 29.37
C VAL A 491 16.42 7.03 28.38
N SER A 492 17.65 7.06 28.88
CA SER A 492 18.87 7.19 28.07
C SER A 492 19.81 6.01 28.31
N PHE A 493 20.52 5.60 27.27
CA PHE A 493 21.54 4.56 27.29
C PHE A 493 22.82 5.11 26.66
N ASP A 494 23.96 4.84 27.29
CA ASP A 494 25.28 5.12 26.71
C ASP A 494 25.53 4.23 25.48
N ARG A 495 24.99 3.00 25.53
CA ARG A 495 25.07 2.02 24.46
C ARG A 495 23.84 1.12 24.45
N MET A 496 23.12 1.10 23.34
CA MET A 496 21.99 0.21 23.05
C MET A 496 22.29 -0.61 21.80
N THR A 497 22.09 -1.93 21.86
CA THR A 497 22.16 -2.83 20.70
C THR A 497 20.76 -3.04 20.09
N PRO A 498 20.61 -3.64 18.89
CA PRO A 498 19.29 -3.87 18.31
C PRO A 498 18.33 -4.53 19.31
N GLY A 499 17.12 -3.99 19.41
CA GLY A 499 16.23 -4.32 20.51
C GLY A 499 15.00 -3.42 20.53
N TRP A 500 14.28 -3.45 21.65
CA TRP A 500 13.11 -2.62 21.86
C TRP A 500 13.05 -2.05 23.28
N ILE A 501 12.33 -0.94 23.41
CA ILE A 501 12.04 -0.26 24.67
C ILE A 501 10.53 0.01 24.68
N LEU A 502 9.82 -0.44 25.71
CA LEU A 502 8.42 -0.09 25.96
C LEU A 502 8.37 0.85 27.15
N TRP A 503 7.62 1.94 27.00
CA TRP A 503 7.16 2.78 28.08
C TRP A 503 5.65 2.61 28.20
N ASP A 504 5.16 1.99 29.28
CA ASP A 504 3.74 1.80 29.55
C ASP A 504 3.40 2.40 30.92
N ARG A 505 2.70 3.54 30.94
CA ARG A 505 2.22 4.18 32.16
C ARG A 505 3.30 4.36 33.25
N GLY A 506 4.53 4.65 32.82
CA GLY A 506 5.68 4.89 33.70
C GLY A 506 6.52 3.64 33.97
N GLU A 507 6.10 2.45 33.55
CA GLU A 507 6.92 1.24 33.56
C GLU A 507 7.73 1.16 32.27
N VAL A 508 9.02 0.87 32.39
CA VAL A 508 9.95 0.80 31.27
C VAL A 508 10.52 -0.61 31.17
N THR A 509 10.26 -1.28 30.05
CA THR A 509 10.79 -2.62 29.76
C THR A 509 11.74 -2.54 28.58
N VAL A 510 12.88 -3.24 28.67
CA VAL A 510 13.95 -3.17 27.66
C VAL A 510 14.47 -4.56 27.33
N GLU A 511 14.61 -4.86 26.04
CA GLU A 511 15.25 -6.09 25.56
C GLU A 511 16.19 -5.76 24.38
N ALA A 512 17.39 -6.35 24.37
CA ALA A 512 18.40 -6.06 23.35
C ALA A 512 19.28 -7.29 23.03
N MET A 513 19.74 -7.42 21.77
CA MET A 513 20.47 -8.61 21.27
C MET A 513 21.75 -8.93 22.01
N GLU A 514 22.51 -7.91 22.39
CA GLU A 514 23.79 -8.04 23.09
C GLU A 514 23.80 -7.20 24.38
N GLY A 515 22.62 -6.80 24.87
CA GLY A 515 22.43 -5.96 26.04
C GLY A 515 22.49 -4.45 25.77
N TRP A 516 22.55 -3.70 26.87
CA TRP A 516 22.61 -2.23 26.93
C TRP A 516 23.44 -1.77 28.14
N GLU A 517 23.92 -0.52 28.12
CA GLU A 517 24.77 0.06 29.17
C GLU A 517 24.28 1.46 29.59
N GLY A 518 24.47 1.79 30.87
CA GLY A 518 24.26 3.14 31.40
C GLY A 518 22.80 3.66 31.41
N PRO A 519 21.79 2.89 31.86
CA PRO A 519 20.42 3.36 31.86
C PRO A 519 20.27 4.53 32.83
N THR A 520 19.93 5.70 32.32
CA THR A 520 19.53 6.86 33.13
C THR A 520 18.05 7.09 32.91
N LEU A 521 17.26 7.05 33.99
CA LEU A 521 15.80 7.10 33.93
C LEU A 521 15.27 8.29 34.74
N VAL A 522 14.36 9.04 34.13
CA VAL A 522 13.65 10.17 34.74
C VAL A 522 12.15 9.91 34.60
N GLY A 523 11.38 9.98 35.70
CA GLY A 523 9.91 9.92 35.66
C GLY A 523 9.27 8.54 35.44
N GLY A 524 10.06 7.46 35.32
CA GLY A 524 9.58 6.09 35.18
C GLY A 524 10.31 5.10 36.10
N ARG A 525 10.01 3.81 35.95
CA ARG A 525 10.68 2.69 36.63
C ARG A 525 11.08 1.60 35.64
N LEU A 526 12.37 1.25 35.62
CA LEU A 526 12.89 0.16 34.81
C LEU A 526 12.48 -1.19 35.43
N GLU A 527 11.77 -2.01 34.66
CA GLU A 527 11.56 -3.41 34.97
C GLU A 527 12.83 -4.20 34.70
N LYS A 528 13.28 -4.97 35.70
CA LYS A 528 14.31 -5.98 35.49
C LYS A 528 13.62 -7.23 34.98
N ASN A 529 13.84 -7.55 33.70
CA ASN A 529 13.57 -8.90 33.21
C ASN A 529 14.67 -9.81 33.76
N ASP A 530 14.28 -10.78 34.60
CA ASP A 530 15.17 -11.83 35.14
C ASP A 530 15.62 -12.83 34.07
#